data_AF-A0A126NLU0-F1
#
_entry.id   AF-A0A126NLU0-F1
#
_cell.length_a   1.000
_cell.length_b   1.000
_cell.length_c   1.000
_cell.angle_alpha   90.00
_cell.angle_beta   90.00
_cell.angle_gamma   90.00
#
_symmetry.space_group_name_H-M   'P 1'
#
loop_
_entity.id
_entity.type
_entity.pdbx_description
1 polymer ?
#
loop_
_entity_poly.entity_id
_entity_poly.type
_entity_poly.pdbx_seq_one_letter_code
_entity_poly.pdbx_strand_id
1 'polypeptide(L)'
;MKKLTQLGVAVAGAVLMGSAGIPLVYAAEGIASSQNLLMKELAPLSGGQRFVIKYRAGTSELSSTTMLNQGLSAAVSRAALDRPVASTARSAARAPVKAGLLRRTALPGWRVVSTTRMLDAQEAESFLRELKANPAVEDARAERIYHHMGVAARAMTPQDPDYPRLQWNFSNAVSGVKAPQAWEISQGKV
;
A
#
# COMPACT_ATOMS: atom_id res chain seq x y z
N MET A 1 76.34 -16.53 25.72
CA MET A 1 75.71 -17.87 25.87
C MET A 1 74.94 -17.89 27.19
N LYS A 2 73.62 -18.16 27.14
CA LYS A 2 72.73 -18.73 28.19
C LYS A 2 72.69 -18.07 29.59
N LYS A 3 71.56 -17.74 30.23
CA LYS A 3 70.11 -17.78 29.96
C LYS A 3 69.43 -16.83 30.96
N LEU A 4 68.41 -16.08 30.50
CA LEU A 4 67.36 -15.48 31.34
C LEU A 4 66.45 -16.59 31.90
N THR A 5 65.98 -16.43 33.13
CA THR A 5 64.72 -17.04 33.55
C THR A 5 63.97 -16.08 34.45
N GLN A 6 62.82 -15.61 33.94
CA GLN A 6 61.77 -14.91 34.67
C GLN A 6 61.01 -15.87 35.58
N LEU A 7 60.34 -15.32 36.59
CA LEU A 7 59.03 -15.76 37.06
C LEU A 7 58.45 -14.70 38.02
N GLY A 8 57.16 -14.40 37.87
CA GLY A 8 56.36 -13.81 38.95
C GLY A 8 55.51 -12.61 38.55
N VAL A 9 54.36 -12.87 37.94
CA VAL A 9 53.22 -11.94 37.87
C VAL A 9 52.47 -11.98 39.21
N ALA A 10 52.16 -10.83 39.78
CA ALA A 10 51.08 -10.67 40.75
C ALA A 10 50.35 -9.35 40.47
N VAL A 11 49.11 -9.47 40.01
CA VAL A 11 48.15 -8.39 39.79
C VAL A 11 47.52 -8.04 41.15
N ALA A 12 47.70 -6.81 41.61
CA ALA A 12 46.92 -6.22 42.69
C ALA A 12 46.84 -4.70 42.50
N GLY A 13 45.63 -4.17 42.45
CA GLY A 13 45.36 -2.74 42.48
C GLY A 13 44.09 -2.41 41.70
N ALA A 14 43.18 -1.56 42.14
CA ALA A 14 42.99 -0.87 43.41
C ALA A 14 41.54 -0.39 43.41
N VAL A 15 40.85 -0.45 44.55
CA VAL A 15 39.57 0.22 44.75
C VAL A 15 39.84 1.72 44.84
N LEU A 16 39.22 2.53 43.99
CA LEU A 16 39.14 3.98 44.15
C LEU A 16 37.68 4.43 44.10
N MET A 17 37.19 4.87 45.25
CA MET A 17 36.03 5.74 45.38
C MET A 17 36.32 7.09 44.72
N GLY A 18 35.40 7.56 43.88
CA GLY A 18 35.45 8.90 43.29
C GLY A 18 34.04 9.36 42.90
N SER A 19 33.49 10.26 43.69
CA SER A 19 32.24 10.98 43.45
C SER A 19 32.40 11.99 42.31
N ALA A 20 31.59 11.89 41.26
CA ALA A 20 31.31 12.99 40.34
C ALA A 20 29.94 12.75 39.67
N GLY A 21 29.09 13.78 39.70
CA GLY A 21 27.72 13.72 39.23
C GLY A 21 27.61 13.33 37.75
N ILE A 22 26.67 12.44 37.46
CA ILE A 22 26.29 12.06 36.10
C ILE A 22 25.46 13.23 35.52
N PRO A 23 25.90 13.94 34.47
CA PRO A 23 24.96 14.75 33.71
C PRO A 23 23.98 13.79 33.01
N LEU A 24 22.72 13.85 33.43
CA LEU A 24 21.58 13.31 32.68
C LEU A 24 21.49 14.09 31.36
N VAL A 25 22.20 13.62 30.33
CA VAL A 25 21.95 14.03 28.95
C VAL A 25 20.71 13.27 28.50
N TYR A 26 19.54 13.91 28.62
CA TYR A 26 18.36 13.51 27.87
C TYR A 26 18.61 13.91 26.42
N ALA A 27 19.23 13.02 25.65
CA ALA A 27 19.14 13.10 24.21
C ALA A 27 17.66 12.86 23.87
N ALA A 28 16.94 13.95 23.61
CA ALA A 28 15.70 13.91 22.84
C ALA A 28 16.09 13.42 21.44
N GLU A 29 16.24 12.12 21.29
CA GLU A 29 16.35 11.47 20.00
C GLU A 29 14.99 11.67 19.34
N GLY A 30 14.95 12.68 18.47
CA GLY A 30 13.80 12.97 17.65
C GLY A 30 13.37 11.69 16.97
N ILE A 31 12.08 11.38 17.09
CA ILE A 31 11.40 10.33 16.32
C ILE A 31 11.39 10.79 14.86
N ALA A 32 12.55 10.74 14.23
CA ALA A 32 12.78 11.04 12.83
C ALA A 32 13.23 9.74 12.19
N SER A 33 12.28 8.84 11.96
CA SER A 33 12.24 7.84 10.86
C SER A 33 11.38 6.65 11.25
N SER A 34 10.06 6.81 11.17
CA SER A 34 9.14 5.64 11.12
C SER A 34 8.18 5.71 9.94
N GLN A 35 8.39 6.63 9.00
CA GLN A 35 7.50 6.78 7.83
C GLN A 35 7.83 5.83 6.67
N ASN A 36 8.91 5.03 6.75
CA ASN A 36 9.37 4.23 5.61
C ASN A 36 9.19 2.70 5.74
N LEU A 37 8.49 2.17 6.76
CA LEU A 37 8.41 0.72 6.98
C LEU A 37 7.03 0.07 6.75
N LEU A 38 6.05 0.81 6.21
CA LEU A 38 4.68 0.28 6.02
C LEU A 38 4.12 0.47 4.62
N MET A 39 4.99 0.55 3.61
CA MET A 39 4.60 0.17 2.26
C MET A 39 5.48 -1.01 1.87
N LYS A 40 5.04 -2.22 2.25
CA LYS A 40 5.26 -3.37 1.36
C LYS A 40 4.76 -2.87 0.00
N GLU A 41 5.71 -2.56 -0.89
CA GLU A 41 5.44 -2.07 -2.23
C GLU A 41 4.27 -2.89 -2.76
N LEU A 42 3.12 -2.23 -2.93
CA LEU A 42 1.94 -2.88 -3.45
C LEU A 42 2.40 -3.54 -4.73
N ALA A 43 2.27 -4.87 -4.81
CA ALA A 43 2.61 -5.57 -6.03
C ALA A 43 1.95 -4.78 -7.17
N PRO A 44 2.73 -4.22 -8.11
CA PRO A 44 2.18 -3.38 -9.15
C PRO A 44 1.07 -4.19 -9.80
N LEU A 45 -0.08 -3.55 -10.04
CA LEU A 45 -1.17 -4.16 -10.78
C LEU A 45 -0.57 -4.74 -12.06
N SER A 46 -0.39 -6.06 -12.11
CA SER A 46 0.21 -6.70 -13.26
C SER A 46 -0.80 -6.54 -14.40
N GLY A 47 -0.41 -5.79 -15.43
CA GLY A 47 -1.30 -5.32 -16.49
C GLY A 47 -1.30 -3.79 -16.63
N GLY A 48 -2.18 -3.24 -17.46
CA GLY A 48 -2.34 -1.78 -17.59
C GLY A 48 -3.29 -1.18 -16.55
N GLN A 49 -3.51 0.13 -16.66
CA GLN A 49 -4.38 0.91 -15.79
C GLN A 49 -5.83 0.44 -15.92
N ARG A 50 -6.53 0.29 -14.79
CA ARG A 50 -7.91 -0.20 -14.75
C ARG A 50 -8.91 0.91 -14.46
N PHE A 51 -10.08 0.79 -15.06
CA PHE A 51 -11.19 1.72 -14.93
C PHE A 51 -12.50 0.95 -14.72
N VAL A 52 -13.39 1.52 -13.92
CA VAL A 52 -14.73 1.01 -13.68
C VAL A 52 -15.72 1.96 -14.34
N ILE A 53 -16.56 1.43 -15.22
CA ILE A 53 -17.51 2.19 -16.03
C ILE A 53 -18.90 1.64 -15.76
N LYS A 54 -19.86 2.52 -15.51
CA LYS A 54 -21.29 2.23 -15.50
C LYS A 54 -21.89 2.72 -16.81
N TYR A 55 -22.49 1.82 -17.58
CA TYR A 55 -23.25 2.17 -18.76
C TYR A 55 -24.73 2.34 -18.42
N ARG A 56 -25.41 3.20 -19.17
CA ARG A 56 -26.87 3.38 -19.07
C ARG A 56 -27.58 2.10 -19.46
N ALA A 57 -28.79 1.90 -18.93
CA ALA A 57 -29.61 0.76 -19.29
C ALA A 57 -29.97 0.78 -20.79
N GLY A 58 -29.99 -0.41 -21.42
CA GLY A 58 -30.37 -0.56 -22.84
C GLY A 58 -29.28 -0.25 -23.86
N THR A 59 -28.06 0.13 -23.44
CA THR A 59 -26.97 0.39 -24.39
C THR A 59 -26.35 -0.90 -24.90
N SER A 60 -25.80 -0.85 -26.12
CA SER A 60 -25.23 -2.02 -26.79
C SER A 60 -23.91 -2.48 -26.16
N GLU A 61 -23.20 -1.61 -25.45
CA GLU A 61 -21.98 -1.94 -24.69
C GLU A 61 -22.26 -2.89 -23.51
N LEU A 62 -23.51 -2.94 -23.03
CA LEU A 62 -23.89 -3.89 -21.99
C LEU A 62 -24.08 -5.32 -22.53
N SER A 63 -24.63 -5.47 -23.73
CA SER A 63 -24.90 -6.78 -24.34
C SER A 63 -23.74 -7.29 -25.20
N SER A 64 -22.99 -6.39 -25.85
CA SER A 64 -21.94 -6.73 -26.82
C SER A 64 -20.56 -6.23 -26.39
N THR A 65 -19.64 -7.17 -26.17
CA THR A 65 -18.23 -6.86 -25.88
C THR A 65 -17.56 -6.15 -27.06
N THR A 66 -17.98 -6.42 -28.30
CA THR A 66 -17.46 -5.75 -29.49
C THR A 66 -17.82 -4.27 -29.49
N MET A 67 -19.08 -3.92 -29.21
CA MET A 67 -19.52 -2.52 -29.12
C MET A 67 -18.81 -1.78 -27.99
N LEU A 68 -18.67 -2.44 -26.83
CA LEU A 68 -17.90 -1.90 -25.72
C LEU A 68 -16.45 -1.58 -26.14
N ASN A 69 -15.76 -2.53 -26.76
CA ASN A 69 -14.37 -2.33 -27.18
C ASN A 69 -14.23 -1.24 -28.26
N GLN A 70 -15.21 -1.09 -29.15
CA GLN A 70 -15.25 0.01 -30.11
C GLN A 70 -15.45 1.37 -29.43
N GLY A 71 -16.34 1.46 -28.45
CA GLY A 71 -16.52 2.67 -27.64
C GLY A 71 -15.24 3.05 -26.89
N LEU A 72 -14.53 2.05 -26.34
CA LEU A 72 -13.23 2.25 -25.70
C LEU A 72 -12.16 2.72 -26.69
N SER A 73 -12.06 2.12 -27.87
CA SER A 73 -11.07 2.53 -28.88
C SER A 73 -11.33 3.96 -29.36
N ALA A 74 -12.59 4.35 -29.50
CA ALA A 74 -12.98 5.72 -29.84
C ALA A 74 -12.57 6.71 -28.74
N ALA A 75 -12.77 6.37 -27.46
CA ALA A 75 -12.33 7.18 -26.33
C ALA A 75 -10.80 7.30 -26.24
N VAL A 76 -10.06 6.21 -26.49
CA VAL A 76 -8.58 6.22 -26.55
C VAL A 76 -8.09 7.15 -27.66
N SER A 77 -8.71 7.08 -28.84
CA SER A 77 -8.33 7.91 -30.00
C SER A 77 -8.62 9.40 -29.75
N ARG A 78 -9.80 9.74 -29.19
CA ARG A 78 -10.12 11.13 -28.81
C ARG A 78 -9.19 11.67 -27.72
N ALA A 79 -8.71 10.81 -26.82
CA ALA A 79 -7.72 11.17 -25.81
C ALA A 79 -6.28 11.25 -26.39
N ALA A 80 -6.10 11.02 -27.69
CA ALA A 80 -4.81 10.98 -28.38
C ALA A 80 -3.80 9.97 -27.80
N LEU A 81 -4.31 8.88 -27.22
CA LEU A 81 -3.50 7.84 -26.58
C LEU A 81 -3.15 6.67 -27.51
N ASP A 82 -3.72 6.64 -28.72
CA ASP A 82 -3.52 5.59 -29.73
C ASP A 82 -2.18 5.73 -30.49
N ARG A 83 -1.40 6.78 -30.21
CA ARG A 83 -0.12 7.07 -30.85
C ARG A 83 1.06 6.84 -29.90
N PRO A 84 2.19 6.34 -30.41
CA PRO A 84 3.42 6.29 -29.62
C PRO A 84 3.93 7.71 -29.33
N VAL A 85 4.52 7.90 -28.15
CA VAL A 85 5.22 9.13 -27.77
C VAL A 85 6.71 8.83 -27.74
N ALA A 86 7.50 9.58 -28.52
CA ALA A 86 8.95 9.43 -28.55
C ALA A 86 9.58 9.83 -27.21
N SER A 87 10.75 9.26 -26.91
CA SER A 87 11.54 9.67 -25.75
C SER A 87 12.02 11.11 -25.90
N THR A 88 12.11 11.82 -24.78
CA THR A 88 12.75 13.13 -24.68
C THR A 88 13.89 13.07 -23.67
N ALA A 89 14.66 14.14 -23.53
CA ALA A 89 15.68 14.25 -22.48
C ALA A 89 15.12 14.08 -21.05
N ARG A 90 13.81 14.25 -20.85
CA ARG A 90 13.15 14.22 -19.52
C ARG A 90 12.20 13.04 -19.34
N SER A 91 11.96 12.23 -20.37
CA SER A 91 10.96 11.15 -20.29
C SER A 91 11.24 10.03 -21.29
N ALA A 92 11.03 8.78 -20.86
CA ALA A 92 11.14 7.61 -21.72
C ALA A 92 10.05 7.60 -22.81
N ALA A 93 10.30 6.85 -23.89
CA ALA A 93 9.31 6.60 -24.92
C ALA A 93 8.12 5.83 -24.34
N ARG A 94 6.91 6.12 -24.82
CA ARG A 94 5.68 5.46 -24.39
C ARG A 94 4.98 4.82 -25.58
N ALA A 95 4.64 3.53 -25.42
CA ALA A 95 3.88 2.78 -26.41
C ALA A 95 2.43 3.31 -26.52
N PRO A 96 1.78 3.11 -27.68
CA PRO A 96 0.37 3.44 -27.83
C PRO A 96 -0.50 2.61 -26.88
N VAL A 97 -1.59 3.22 -26.44
CA VAL A 97 -2.55 2.61 -25.53
C VAL A 97 -3.65 1.94 -26.33
N LYS A 98 -4.06 0.75 -25.90
CA LYS A 98 -5.36 0.17 -26.25
C LYS A 98 -6.11 -0.09 -24.96
N ALA A 99 -7.43 -0.04 -25.01
CA ALA A 99 -8.30 -0.36 -23.88
C ALA A 99 -9.27 -1.47 -24.28
N GLY A 100 -9.62 -2.33 -23.32
CA GLY A 100 -10.54 -3.44 -23.56
C GLY A 100 -11.25 -3.88 -22.28
N LEU A 101 -12.33 -4.64 -22.45
CA LEU A 101 -13.03 -5.27 -21.34
C LEU A 101 -12.07 -6.21 -20.58
N LEU A 102 -11.88 -5.93 -19.29
CA LEU A 102 -11.16 -6.83 -18.38
C LEU A 102 -12.11 -7.86 -17.79
N ARG A 103 -13.23 -7.40 -17.22
CA ARG A 103 -14.26 -8.29 -16.65
C ARG A 103 -15.62 -7.64 -16.56
N ARG A 104 -16.65 -8.48 -16.58
CA ARG A 104 -18.03 -8.10 -16.21
C ARG A 104 -18.16 -8.17 -14.69
N THR A 105 -18.89 -7.23 -14.10
CA THR A 105 -19.16 -7.22 -12.66
C THR A 105 -20.53 -7.82 -12.37
N ALA A 106 -20.73 -8.31 -11.15
CA ALA A 106 -22.04 -8.78 -10.68
C ALA A 106 -23.07 -7.65 -10.58
N LEU A 107 -22.63 -6.41 -10.32
CA LEU A 107 -23.51 -5.24 -10.31
C LEU A 107 -23.98 -4.91 -11.75
N PRO A 108 -25.31 -4.80 -11.98
CA PRO A 108 -25.85 -4.44 -13.30
C PRO A 108 -25.30 -3.11 -13.81
N GLY A 109 -25.09 -3.02 -15.12
CA GLY A 109 -24.59 -1.79 -15.76
C GLY A 109 -23.07 -1.58 -15.65
N TRP A 110 -22.41 -2.19 -14.67
CA TRP A 110 -21.00 -1.97 -14.39
C TRP A 110 -20.07 -2.90 -15.20
N ARG A 111 -18.93 -2.36 -15.62
CA ARG A 111 -17.88 -3.06 -16.37
C ARG A 111 -16.52 -2.60 -15.86
N VAL A 112 -15.56 -3.52 -15.77
CA VAL A 112 -14.15 -3.17 -15.51
C VAL A 112 -13.38 -3.33 -16.80
N VAL A 113 -12.63 -2.29 -17.16
CA VAL A 113 -11.82 -2.24 -18.37
C VAL A 113 -10.37 -2.00 -18.00
N SER A 114 -9.45 -2.44 -18.85
CA SER A 114 -8.01 -2.27 -18.66
C SER A 114 -7.39 -1.68 -19.91
N THR A 115 -6.37 -0.85 -19.71
CA THR A 115 -5.46 -0.45 -20.79
C THR A 115 -4.33 -1.48 -20.96
N THR A 116 -3.56 -1.34 -22.04
CA THR A 116 -2.38 -2.17 -22.34
C THR A 116 -1.16 -1.83 -21.48
N ARG A 117 -1.10 -0.60 -20.94
CA ARG A 117 -0.03 -0.13 -20.04
C ARG A 117 -0.58 0.79 -18.97
N MET A 118 0.22 1.07 -17.95
CA MET A 118 -0.09 2.13 -16.98
C MET A 118 -0.17 3.48 -17.70
N LEU A 119 -1.10 4.32 -17.22
CA LEU A 119 -1.27 5.69 -17.66
C LEU A 119 -0.73 6.63 -16.60
N ASP A 120 -0.07 7.70 -17.02
CA ASP A 120 0.22 8.80 -16.09
C ASP A 120 -1.07 9.56 -15.71
N ALA A 121 -0.97 10.50 -14.77
CA ALA A 121 -2.12 11.22 -14.26
C ALA A 121 -2.87 11.99 -15.36
N GLN A 122 -2.15 12.59 -16.31
CA GLN A 122 -2.73 13.38 -17.39
C GLN A 122 -3.40 12.50 -18.45
N GLU A 123 -2.75 11.39 -18.81
CA GLU A 123 -3.30 10.38 -19.72
C GLU A 123 -4.57 9.75 -19.14
N ALA A 124 -4.57 9.39 -17.86
CA ALA A 124 -5.72 8.81 -17.17
C ALA A 124 -6.89 9.80 -17.08
N GLU A 125 -6.61 11.08 -16.78
CA GLU A 125 -7.64 12.12 -16.74
C GLU A 125 -8.23 12.37 -18.13
N SER A 126 -7.40 12.45 -19.17
CA SER A 126 -7.85 12.64 -20.55
C SER A 126 -8.72 11.48 -21.02
N PHE A 127 -8.32 10.24 -20.72
CA PHE A 127 -9.13 9.07 -21.02
C PHE A 127 -10.47 9.08 -20.27
N LEU A 128 -10.47 9.42 -18.97
CA LEU A 128 -11.70 9.53 -18.17
C LEU A 128 -12.63 10.61 -18.70
N ARG A 129 -12.10 11.75 -19.15
CA ARG A 129 -12.87 12.83 -19.77
C ARG A 129 -13.60 12.32 -21.01
N GLU A 130 -12.89 11.61 -21.88
CA GLU A 130 -13.44 11.05 -23.12
C GLU A 130 -14.43 9.89 -22.91
N LEU A 131 -14.25 9.11 -21.84
CA LEU A 131 -15.22 8.10 -21.43
C LEU A 131 -16.52 8.77 -20.93
N LYS A 132 -16.42 9.81 -20.11
CA LYS A 132 -17.58 10.55 -19.58
C LYS A 132 -18.32 11.34 -20.66
N ALA A 133 -17.64 11.73 -21.73
CA ALA A 133 -18.26 12.38 -22.89
C ALA A 133 -19.11 11.41 -23.74
N ASN A 134 -18.98 10.10 -23.58
CA ASN A 134 -19.80 9.12 -24.30
C ASN A 134 -21.23 9.11 -23.73
N PRO A 135 -22.28 9.34 -24.54
CA PRO A 135 -23.67 9.34 -24.05
C PRO A 135 -24.13 8.00 -23.46
N ALA A 136 -23.53 6.88 -23.87
CA ALA A 136 -23.83 5.55 -23.31
C ALA A 136 -23.31 5.38 -21.87
N VAL A 137 -22.38 6.22 -21.42
CA VAL A 137 -21.78 6.15 -20.09
C VAL A 137 -22.60 6.96 -19.10
N GLU A 138 -22.91 6.34 -17.97
CA GLU A 138 -23.55 6.98 -16.82
C GLU A 138 -22.50 7.48 -15.82
N ASP A 139 -21.49 6.66 -15.51
CA ASP A 139 -20.38 7.00 -14.63
C ASP A 139 -19.09 6.30 -15.07
N ALA A 140 -17.94 6.92 -14.84
CA ALA A 140 -16.62 6.35 -15.13
C ALA A 140 -15.56 6.86 -14.16
N ARG A 141 -14.76 5.95 -13.62
CA ARG A 141 -13.69 6.25 -12.65
C ARG A 141 -12.53 5.28 -12.75
N ALA A 142 -11.36 5.70 -12.32
CA ALA A 142 -10.22 4.79 -12.15
C ALA A 142 -10.55 3.75 -11.06
N GLU A 143 -10.20 2.48 -11.31
CA GLU A 143 -10.34 1.43 -10.30
C GLU A 143 -9.30 1.66 -9.21
N ARG A 144 -9.75 1.85 -7.97
CA ARG A 144 -8.88 1.89 -6.79
C ARG A 144 -9.05 0.58 -6.04
N ILE A 145 -7.95 -0.16 -5.89
CA ILE A 145 -7.93 -1.30 -4.98
C ILE A 145 -7.65 -0.74 -3.59
N TYR A 146 -8.66 -0.77 -2.74
CA TYR A 146 -8.48 -0.56 -1.32
C TYR A 146 -7.97 -1.87 -0.76
N HIS A 147 -6.70 -1.89 -0.42
CA HIS A 147 -6.18 -2.94 0.43
C HIS A 147 -6.68 -2.67 1.84
N HIS A 148 -7.05 -3.73 2.56
CA HIS A 148 -7.11 -3.63 4.00
C HIS A 148 -5.79 -3.01 4.44
N MET A 149 -5.86 -1.87 5.14
CA MET A 149 -4.72 -1.34 5.85
C MET A 149 -4.44 -2.39 6.93
N GLY A 150 -3.67 -3.41 6.57
CA GLY A 150 -3.21 -4.40 7.49
C GLY A 150 -2.60 -3.64 8.64
N VAL A 151 -3.26 -3.74 9.79
CA VAL A 151 -2.53 -3.96 11.02
C VAL A 151 -1.44 -4.96 10.66
N ALA A 152 -0.20 -4.49 10.49
CA ALA A 152 0.94 -5.35 10.20
C ALA A 152 1.11 -6.27 11.39
N ALA A 153 0.36 -7.38 11.45
CA ALA A 153 0.05 -8.09 12.69
C ALA A 153 0.11 -7.14 13.88
N ARG A 154 -0.63 -6.01 13.83
CA ARG A 154 -0.60 -5.08 14.96
C ARG A 154 -1.21 -5.91 16.05
N ALA A 155 -0.40 -6.23 17.07
CA ALA A 155 -0.87 -6.94 18.24
C ALA A 155 -2.25 -6.38 18.54
N MET A 156 -3.28 -7.23 18.54
CA MET A 156 -4.68 -6.80 18.69
C MET A 156 -4.93 -6.18 20.08
N THR A 157 -3.87 -6.03 20.86
CA THR A 157 -3.73 -5.10 21.97
C THR A 157 -4.17 -3.68 21.57
N PRO A 158 -5.16 -3.11 22.28
CA PRO A 158 -5.56 -1.72 22.18
C PRO A 158 -4.36 -0.75 22.19
N GLN A 159 -4.41 0.30 21.37
CA GLN A 159 -3.41 1.37 21.36
C GLN A 159 -3.71 2.46 22.40
N ASP A 160 -4.10 2.04 23.61
CA ASP A 160 -4.35 2.92 24.75
C ASP A 160 -3.11 2.93 25.67
N PRO A 161 -2.48 4.09 25.96
CA PRO A 161 -1.34 4.18 26.87
C PRO A 161 -1.58 3.57 28.25
N ASP A 162 -2.83 3.61 28.73
CA ASP A 162 -3.20 3.08 30.05
C ASP A 162 -3.62 1.60 30.00
N TYR A 163 -3.67 0.96 28.82
CA TYR A 163 -4.08 -0.44 28.67
C TYR A 163 -3.33 -1.40 29.62
N PRO A 164 -1.99 -1.35 29.77
CA PRO A 164 -1.29 -2.25 30.68
C PRO A 164 -1.63 -2.05 32.16
N ARG A 165 -2.09 -0.85 32.53
CA ARG A 165 -2.35 -0.45 33.92
C ARG A 165 -3.81 -0.64 34.31
N LEU A 166 -4.74 -0.21 33.47
CA LEU A 166 -6.16 -0.17 33.77
C LEU A 166 -6.89 -1.44 33.34
N GLN A 167 -6.46 -2.09 32.26
CA GLN A 167 -7.18 -3.21 31.66
C GLN A 167 -6.63 -4.57 32.14
N TRP A 168 -6.38 -4.67 33.45
CA TRP A 168 -5.82 -5.88 34.08
C TRP A 168 -6.68 -7.12 33.79
N ASN A 169 -8.01 -6.95 33.72
CA ASN A 169 -8.99 -8.00 33.51
C ASN A 169 -8.86 -8.68 32.13
N PHE A 170 -8.16 -8.08 31.17
CA PHE A 170 -7.97 -8.68 29.85
C PHE A 170 -6.80 -9.67 29.81
N SER A 171 -5.73 -9.44 30.57
CA SER A 171 -4.48 -10.20 30.46
C SER A 171 -4.02 -10.88 31.74
N ASN A 172 -4.66 -10.62 32.90
CA ASN A 172 -4.28 -11.23 34.17
C ASN A 172 -4.32 -12.76 34.09
N ALA A 173 -3.23 -13.42 34.51
CA ALA A 173 -3.07 -14.87 34.36
C ALA A 173 -4.03 -15.70 35.24
N VAL A 174 -4.48 -15.14 36.36
CA VAL A 174 -5.30 -15.84 37.38
C VAL A 174 -6.78 -15.48 37.24
N SER A 175 -7.10 -14.20 37.04
CA SER A 175 -8.49 -13.70 37.04
C SER A 175 -8.91 -12.98 35.77
N GLY A 176 -8.05 -12.94 34.74
CA GLY A 176 -8.34 -12.28 33.48
C GLY A 176 -9.05 -13.18 32.47
N VAL A 177 -9.73 -12.56 31.50
CA VAL A 177 -10.48 -13.26 30.43
C VAL A 177 -9.59 -13.74 29.27
N LYS A 178 -8.28 -13.53 29.34
CA LYS A 178 -7.30 -13.91 28.30
C LYS A 178 -7.69 -13.37 26.91
N ALA A 179 -8.14 -12.12 26.89
CA ALA A 179 -8.59 -11.46 25.68
C ALA A 179 -7.52 -11.38 24.58
N PRO A 180 -6.22 -11.12 24.88
CA PRO A 180 -5.17 -11.12 23.86
C PRO A 180 -5.11 -12.41 23.05
N GLN A 181 -5.21 -13.57 23.71
CA GLN A 181 -5.20 -14.88 23.07
C GLN A 181 -6.49 -15.13 22.29
N ALA A 182 -7.63 -14.67 22.82
CA ALA A 182 -8.91 -14.79 22.14
C ALA A 182 -8.96 -13.95 20.85
N TRP A 183 -8.36 -12.76 20.84
CA TRP A 183 -8.32 -11.89 19.66
C TRP A 183 -7.51 -12.51 18.53
N GLU A 184 -6.39 -13.19 18.84
CA GLU A 184 -5.57 -13.89 17.84
C GLU A 184 -6.35 -14.93 17.03
N ILE A 185 -7.34 -15.59 17.64
CA ILE A 185 -8.12 -16.67 17.01
C ILE A 185 -9.52 -16.22 16.55
N SER A 186 -9.98 -15.03 16.94
CA SER A 186 -11.34 -14.56 16.66
C SER A 186 -11.45 -14.01 15.24
N GLN A 187 -12.42 -14.52 14.47
CA GLN A 187 -12.73 -14.02 13.12
C GLN A 187 -13.83 -12.95 13.08
N GLY A 188 -14.37 -12.55 14.24
CA GLY A 188 -15.34 -11.46 14.35
C GLY A 188 -16.67 -11.68 13.60
N LYS A 189 -17.05 -12.94 13.35
CA LYS A 189 -18.32 -13.26 12.68
C LYS A 189 -19.40 -13.49 13.73
N VAL A 190 -20.52 -12.78 13.59
CA VAL A 190 -21.78 -12.99 14.33
C VAL A 190 -22.80 -13.56 13.35
#